data_AF-A0A8T1GTS3-F1
#
_entry.id   AF-A0A8T1GTS3-F1
#
_cell.length_a   1.000
_cell.length_b   1.000
_cell.length_c   1.000
_cell.angle_alpha   90.00
_cell.angle_beta   90.00
_cell.angle_gamma   90.00
#
_symmetry.space_group_name_H-M   'P 1'
#
loop_
_entity.id
_entity.type
_entity.pdbx_description
1 polymer ?
#
loop_
_entity_poly.entity_id
_entity_poly.type
_entity_poly.pdbx_seq_one_letter_code
_entity_poly.pdbx_strand_id
1 'polypeptide(L)'
;YVKKYVGREPTSDRSLVRPRVQCSCSDCARLNAFLTSAAQTIGRFSVNKKRRQHIHEELESAHIDCTHLTERSGSPQTLVVTKTFRHYDKVHGKWVARRAKAVENFELFDQGHLRQLLGSDYSEIVNMEQMSSVRLPRAPATIPLSTISQPIRSPVAARTKRKTPPAEAEVIDLTSD
;
A
#
# COMPACT_ATOMS: atom_id res chain seq x y z
N TYR A 1 15.19 24.81 3.79
CA TYR A 1 13.96 25.20 3.09
C TYR A 1 13.16 23.98 2.63
N VAL A 2 13.69 23.22 1.68
CA VAL A 2 13.07 22.04 1.05
C VAL A 2 12.43 21.03 2.02
N LYS A 3 13.21 20.50 2.98
CA LYS A 3 12.71 19.53 3.98
C LYS A 3 11.58 20.07 4.87
N LYS A 4 11.58 21.38 5.13
CA LYS A 4 10.58 22.06 6.00
C LYS A 4 9.33 22.48 5.23
N TYR A 5 9.48 22.93 3.99
CA TYR A 5 8.38 23.48 3.18
C TYR A 5 7.67 22.40 2.34
N VAL A 6 8.41 21.56 1.62
CA VAL A 6 7.85 20.49 0.78
C VAL A 6 7.50 19.26 1.62
N GLY A 7 8.33 18.90 2.60
CA GLY A 7 8.11 17.74 3.45
C GLY A 7 8.10 16.41 2.66
N ARG A 8 7.90 15.30 3.37
CA ARG A 8 7.85 13.97 2.73
C ARG A 8 6.56 13.81 1.93
N GLU A 9 6.66 13.09 0.82
CA GLU A 9 5.48 12.65 0.07
C GLU A 9 4.56 11.80 0.97
N PRO A 10 3.25 12.02 0.93
CA PRO A 10 2.30 11.16 1.62
C PRO A 10 2.43 9.72 1.12
N THR A 11 2.50 8.75 2.03
CA THR A 11 2.57 7.34 1.67
C THR A 11 1.27 6.89 1.01
N SER A 12 1.33 6.44 -0.24
CA SER A 12 0.18 5.84 -0.92
C SER A 12 0.04 4.39 -0.44
N ASP A 13 -0.68 4.17 0.65
CA ASP A 13 -1.19 2.83 0.92
C ASP A 13 -2.38 2.63 -0.03
N ARG A 14 -2.11 2.10 -1.23
CA ARG A 14 -3.15 1.77 -2.23
C ARG A 14 -4.10 0.67 -1.76
N SER A 15 -3.90 0.19 -0.54
CA SER A 15 -4.80 -0.68 0.15
C SER A 15 -6.20 -0.08 0.27
N LEU A 16 -7.20 -0.91 -0.04
CA LEU A 16 -8.61 -0.63 0.21
C LEU A 16 -9.00 -0.91 1.66
N VAL A 17 -8.05 -1.27 2.54
CA VAL A 17 -8.31 -1.40 3.97
C VAL A 17 -8.56 -0.02 4.57
N ARG A 18 -9.58 0.08 5.42
CA ARG A 18 -9.95 1.31 6.13
C ARG A 18 -10.02 1.05 7.64
N PRO A 19 -9.81 2.10 8.47
CA PRO A 19 -10.00 2.00 9.91
C PRO A 19 -11.40 1.50 10.26
N ARG A 20 -11.53 0.81 11.38
CA ARG A 20 -12.81 0.34 11.92
C ARG A 20 -13.52 1.47 12.65
N VAL A 21 -14.86 1.46 12.62
CA VAL A 21 -15.70 2.24 13.53
C VAL A 21 -15.69 1.61 14.92
N GLN A 22 -15.90 2.42 15.96
CA GLN A 22 -15.78 1.98 17.36
C GLN A 22 -17.05 1.25 17.86
N CYS A 23 -18.20 1.50 17.25
CA CYS A 23 -19.44 0.83 17.61
C CYS A 23 -19.39 -0.68 17.36
N SER A 24 -19.91 -1.46 18.32
CA SER A 24 -19.94 -2.93 18.32
C SER A 24 -21.29 -3.53 17.93
N CYS A 25 -22.26 -2.71 17.49
CA CYS A 25 -23.57 -3.21 17.07
C CYS A 25 -23.46 -4.14 15.86
N SER A 26 -24.49 -4.96 15.61
CA SER A 26 -24.48 -5.95 14.52
C SER A 26 -24.28 -5.33 13.13
N ASP A 27 -24.78 -4.12 12.90
CA ASP A 27 -24.54 -3.38 11.66
C ASP A 27 -23.11 -2.90 11.52
N CYS A 28 -22.56 -2.33 12.58
CA CYS A 28 -21.18 -1.84 12.61
C CYS A 28 -20.18 -2.98 12.56
N ALA A 29 -20.49 -4.17 13.08
CA ALA A 29 -19.67 -5.36 12.90
C ALA A 29 -19.56 -5.75 11.41
N ARG A 30 -20.68 -5.76 10.68
CA ARG A 30 -20.71 -6.02 9.24
C ARG A 30 -20.02 -4.91 8.43
N LEU A 31 -20.22 -3.65 8.84
CA LEU A 31 -19.51 -2.51 8.26
C LEU A 31 -18.00 -2.64 8.46
N ASN A 32 -17.56 -3.01 9.66
CA ASN A 32 -16.15 -3.18 9.99
C ASN A 32 -15.50 -4.30 9.19
N ALA A 33 -16.19 -5.43 9.00
CA ALA A 33 -15.73 -6.50 8.12
C ALA A 33 -15.51 -5.98 6.68
N PHE A 34 -16.47 -5.21 6.16
CA PHE A 34 -16.32 -4.55 4.86
C PHE A 34 -15.13 -3.58 4.85
N LEU A 35 -15.00 -2.69 5.84
CA LEU A 35 -13.92 -1.70 5.93
C LEU A 35 -12.53 -2.35 5.97
N THR A 36 -12.39 -3.47 6.67
CA THR A 36 -11.13 -4.22 6.75
C THR A 36 -10.81 -5.05 5.52
N SER A 37 -11.78 -5.29 4.62
CA SER A 37 -11.56 -6.09 3.41
C SER A 37 -10.79 -5.32 2.34
N ALA A 38 -9.61 -5.80 1.93
CA ALA A 38 -8.85 -5.22 0.82
C ALA A 38 -9.46 -5.53 -0.56
N ALA A 39 -10.35 -6.53 -0.65
CA ALA A 39 -10.93 -6.97 -1.93
C ALA A 39 -12.21 -6.19 -2.31
N GLN A 40 -12.88 -5.59 -1.34
CA GLN A 40 -14.18 -4.94 -1.55
C GLN A 40 -14.07 -3.42 -1.52
N THR A 41 -14.44 -2.81 -2.65
CA THR A 41 -14.50 -1.34 -2.79
C THR A 41 -15.89 -0.79 -2.44
N ILE A 42 -16.95 -1.53 -2.73
CA ILE A 42 -18.34 -1.10 -2.55
C ILE A 42 -19.05 -2.08 -1.61
N GLY A 43 -19.67 -1.54 -0.56
CA GLY A 43 -20.49 -2.26 0.41
C GLY A 43 -21.93 -1.79 0.34
N ARG A 44 -22.89 -2.72 0.33
CA ARG A 44 -24.32 -2.43 0.25
C ARG A 44 -25.01 -2.91 1.53
N PHE A 45 -25.72 -2.00 2.20
CA PHE A 45 -26.38 -2.24 3.47
C PHE A 45 -27.87 -1.87 3.36
N SER A 46 -28.71 -2.85 3.08
CA SER A 46 -30.17 -2.68 3.04
C SER A 46 -30.73 -2.78 4.46
N VAL A 47 -30.92 -1.63 5.11
CA VAL A 47 -31.39 -1.52 6.50
C VAL A 47 -32.43 -0.41 6.63
N ASN A 48 -33.21 -0.45 7.70
CA ASN A 48 -34.21 0.59 7.97
C ASN A 48 -33.57 1.97 8.19
N LYS A 49 -34.38 3.04 8.15
CA LYS A 49 -33.92 4.43 8.25
C LYS A 49 -33.05 4.70 9.50
N LYS A 50 -33.45 4.17 10.67
CA LYS A 50 -32.72 4.41 11.93
C LYS A 50 -31.33 3.78 11.91
N ARG A 51 -31.23 2.51 11.48
CA ARG A 51 -29.98 1.78 11.36
C ARG A 51 -29.06 2.40 10.30
N ARG A 52 -29.64 2.86 9.18
CA ARG A 52 -28.89 3.59 8.15
C ARG A 52 -28.30 4.89 8.69
N GLN A 53 -29.10 5.67 9.41
CA GLN A 53 -28.66 6.91 10.02
C GLN A 53 -27.49 6.66 10.99
N HIS A 54 -27.58 5.60 11.81
CA HIS A 54 -26.49 5.19 12.69
C HIS A 54 -25.19 4.91 11.92
N ILE A 55 -25.26 4.14 10.82
CA ILE A 55 -24.06 3.87 10.00
C ILE A 55 -23.48 5.16 9.40
N HIS A 56 -24.33 6.11 8.98
CA HIS A 56 -23.85 7.41 8.51
C HIS A 56 -23.05 8.16 9.58
N GLU A 57 -23.60 8.25 10.79
CA GLU A 57 -22.98 8.97 11.91
C GLU A 57 -21.65 8.33 12.34
N GLU A 58 -21.57 6.99 12.38
CA GLU A 58 -20.33 6.26 12.68
C GLU A 58 -19.25 6.47 11.62
N LEU A 59 -19.62 6.49 10.33
CA LEU A 59 -18.67 6.75 9.24
C LEU A 59 -18.16 8.19 9.27
N GLU A 60 -19.03 9.15 9.57
CA GLU A 60 -18.68 10.57 9.63
C GLU A 60 -17.80 10.88 10.85
N SER A 61 -18.18 10.39 12.03
CA SER A 61 -17.43 10.58 13.28
C SER A 61 -16.05 9.94 13.25
N ALA A 62 -15.90 8.79 12.59
CA ALA A 62 -14.61 8.13 12.42
C ALA A 62 -13.72 8.76 11.34
N HIS A 63 -14.22 9.77 10.60
CA HIS A 63 -13.51 10.43 9.49
C HIS A 63 -12.88 9.45 8.48
N ILE A 64 -13.59 8.36 8.18
CA ILE A 64 -13.08 7.31 7.29
C ILE A 64 -13.20 7.78 5.84
N ASP A 65 -12.17 7.49 5.02
CA ASP A 65 -12.13 7.74 3.58
C ASP A 65 -13.12 6.89 2.77
N CYS A 66 -14.41 7.16 2.93
CA CYS A 66 -15.50 6.52 2.22
C CYS A 66 -16.54 7.56 1.79
N THR A 67 -17.19 7.33 0.67
CA THR A 67 -18.44 8.00 0.32
C THR A 67 -19.60 7.09 0.70
N HIS A 68 -20.70 7.69 1.15
CA HIS A 68 -21.90 6.95 1.54
C HIS A 68 -23.11 7.59 0.88
N LEU A 69 -23.86 6.82 0.12
CA LEU A 69 -25.03 7.30 -0.62
C LEU A 69 -26.21 6.38 -0.34
N THR A 70 -27.37 6.96 -0.07
CA THR A 70 -28.60 6.18 0.04
C THR A 70 -29.22 6.02 -1.34
N GLU A 71 -29.27 4.78 -1.82
CA GLU A 71 -30.05 4.43 -3.00
C GLU A 71 -31.53 4.39 -2.62
N ARG A 72 -32.30 5.30 -3.22
CA ARG A 72 -33.73 5.50 -2.91
C ARG A 72 -34.64 4.64 -3.80
N SER A 73 -34.25 3.38 -4.02
CA SER A 73 -35.04 2.38 -4.73
C SER A 73 -35.50 1.29 -3.77
N GLY A 74 -36.80 0.98 -3.78
CA GLY A 74 -37.41 -0.04 -2.94
C GLY A 74 -37.52 0.32 -1.45
N SER A 75 -38.11 -0.61 -0.69
CA SER A 75 -38.19 -0.59 0.77
C SER A 75 -37.77 -1.96 1.31
N PRO A 76 -36.77 -2.06 2.20
CA PRO A 76 -35.94 -0.99 2.75
C PRO A 76 -34.92 -0.44 1.73
N GLN A 77 -34.74 0.88 1.74
CA GLN A 77 -33.72 1.59 0.96
C GLN A 77 -32.29 1.16 1.36
N THR A 78 -31.36 1.17 0.40
CA THR A 78 -30.01 0.63 0.57
C THR A 78 -28.98 1.74 0.78
N LEU A 79 -28.12 1.60 1.78
CA LEU A 79 -26.93 2.43 1.94
C LEU A 79 -25.77 1.82 1.15
N VAL A 80 -25.24 2.58 0.19
CA VAL A 80 -24.07 2.21 -0.60
C VAL A 80 -22.87 2.95 -0.03
N VAL A 81 -21.93 2.21 0.54
CA VAL A 81 -20.66 2.74 1.05
C VAL A 81 -19.56 2.38 0.06
N THR A 82 -18.90 3.38 -0.49
CA THR A 82 -17.79 3.21 -1.44
C THR A 82 -16.51 3.71 -0.80
N LYS A 83 -15.51 2.85 -0.72
CA LYS A 83 -14.17 3.24 -0.24
C LYS A 83 -13.51 4.13 -1.27
N THR A 84 -12.93 5.22 -0.82
CA THR A 84 -12.29 6.21 -1.70
C THR A 84 -10.90 6.55 -1.18
N PHE A 85 -10.13 7.29 -1.96
CA PHE A 85 -8.81 7.81 -1.57
C PHE A 85 -8.84 9.34 -1.43
N ARG A 86 -10.03 9.93 -1.18
CA ARG A 86 -10.21 11.39 -1.27
C ARG A 86 -9.30 12.18 -0.32
N HIS A 87 -9.09 11.72 0.91
CA HIS A 87 -8.13 12.37 1.81
C HIS A 87 -6.71 12.25 1.27
N TYR A 88 -6.29 11.05 0.85
CA TYR A 88 -4.98 10.85 0.24
C TYR A 88 -4.79 11.76 -0.98
N ASP A 89 -5.72 11.79 -1.92
CA ASP A 89 -5.67 12.62 -3.13
C ASP A 89 -5.54 14.11 -2.78
N LYS A 90 -6.29 14.55 -1.76
CA LYS A 90 -6.23 15.94 -1.27
C LYS A 90 -4.87 16.27 -0.65
N VAL A 91 -4.34 15.38 0.19
CA VAL A 91 -3.03 15.59 0.86
C VAL A 91 -1.90 15.49 -0.15
N HIS A 92 -1.96 14.54 -1.08
CA HIS A 92 -1.02 14.36 -2.18
C HIS A 92 -1.02 15.57 -3.11
N GLY A 93 -2.19 16.05 -3.54
CA GLY A 93 -2.31 17.26 -4.35
C GLY A 93 -1.68 18.48 -3.67
N LYS A 94 -1.87 18.66 -2.36
CA LYS A 94 -1.19 19.72 -1.59
C LYS A 94 0.33 19.53 -1.55
N TRP A 95 0.83 18.31 -1.48
CA TRP A 95 2.26 18.03 -1.55
C TRP A 95 2.83 18.35 -2.95
N VAL A 96 2.15 17.91 -4.01
CA VAL A 96 2.51 18.22 -5.40
C VAL A 96 2.59 19.73 -5.62
N ALA A 97 1.58 20.49 -5.15
CA ALA A 97 1.58 21.95 -5.25
C ALA A 97 2.76 22.60 -4.52
N ARG A 98 3.10 22.13 -3.31
CA ARG A 98 4.27 22.64 -2.56
C ARG A 98 5.59 22.31 -3.25
N ARG A 99 5.70 21.12 -3.84
CA ARG A 99 6.86 20.71 -4.62
C ARG A 99 7.02 21.59 -5.86
N ALA A 100 5.95 21.78 -6.64
CA ALA A 100 5.96 22.67 -7.80
C ALA A 100 6.38 24.10 -7.42
N LYS A 101 5.82 24.64 -6.33
CA LYS A 101 6.19 25.97 -5.84
C LYS A 101 7.65 26.07 -5.40
N ALA A 102 8.20 24.99 -4.84
CA ALA A 102 9.61 24.97 -4.48
C ALA A 102 10.50 24.99 -5.72
N VAL A 103 10.15 24.23 -6.76
CA VAL A 103 10.87 24.22 -8.05
C VAL A 103 10.87 25.61 -8.69
N GLU A 104 9.69 26.25 -8.80
CA GLU A 104 9.57 27.65 -9.28
C GLU A 104 10.49 28.58 -8.49
N ASN A 105 10.51 28.47 -7.16
CA ASN A 105 11.36 29.32 -6.34
C ASN A 105 12.86 29.07 -6.58
N PHE A 106 13.27 27.84 -6.91
CA PHE A 106 14.66 27.56 -7.27
C PHE A 106 15.02 28.13 -8.64
N GLU A 107 14.09 28.10 -9.60
CA GLU A 107 14.29 28.67 -10.94
C GLU A 107 14.49 30.20 -10.91
N LEU A 108 13.96 30.90 -9.90
CA LEU A 108 14.18 32.33 -9.70
C LEU A 108 15.64 32.69 -9.36
N PHE A 109 16.44 31.74 -8.88
CA PHE A 109 17.84 31.97 -8.58
C PHE A 109 18.73 31.66 -9.79
N ASP A 110 19.91 32.26 -9.82
CA ASP A 110 20.93 31.89 -10.79
C ASP A 110 21.35 30.43 -10.59
N GLN A 111 21.09 29.59 -11.59
CA GLN A 111 21.36 28.15 -11.51
C GLN A 111 22.86 27.84 -11.47
N GLY A 112 23.70 28.70 -12.07
CA GLY A 112 25.17 28.58 -12.01
C GLY A 112 25.68 28.84 -10.60
N HIS A 113 25.17 29.89 -9.96
CA HIS A 113 25.51 30.24 -8.59
C HIS A 113 25.00 29.19 -7.59
N LEU A 114 23.80 28.66 -7.79
CA LEU A 114 23.28 27.55 -6.99
C LEU A 114 24.09 26.27 -7.17
N ARG A 115 24.54 25.94 -8.39
CA ARG A 115 25.43 24.79 -8.62
C ARG A 115 26.77 24.97 -7.93
N GLN A 116 27.32 26.19 -7.92
CA GLN A 116 28.56 26.48 -7.22
C GLN A 116 28.41 26.36 -5.69
N LEU A 117 27.26 26.77 -5.14
CA LEU A 117 26.99 26.71 -3.70
C LEU A 117 26.63 25.29 -3.21
N LEU A 118 25.82 24.56 -3.98
CA LEU A 118 25.27 23.25 -3.60
C LEU A 118 26.10 22.07 -4.09
N GLY A 119 26.98 22.29 -5.09
CA GLY A 119 27.90 21.27 -5.59
C GLY A 119 27.21 19.98 -6.03
N SER A 120 27.67 18.85 -5.48
CA SER A 120 27.12 17.51 -5.74
C SER A 120 25.67 17.35 -5.36
N ASP A 121 25.20 18.12 -4.38
CA ASP A 121 23.86 17.98 -3.80
C ASP A 121 22.84 18.79 -4.60
N TYR A 122 23.28 19.56 -5.61
CA TYR A 122 22.43 20.40 -6.44
C TYR A 122 21.27 19.62 -7.05
N SER A 123 21.55 18.51 -7.75
CA SER A 123 20.50 17.72 -8.41
C SER A 123 19.56 17.11 -7.39
N GLU A 124 20.10 16.62 -6.28
CA GLU A 124 19.30 15.97 -5.24
C GLU A 124 18.34 16.95 -4.53
N ILE A 125 18.81 18.19 -4.28
CA ILE A 125 18.03 19.24 -3.62
C ILE A 125 17.03 19.87 -4.59
N VAL A 126 17.43 20.21 -5.82
CA VAL A 126 16.57 20.88 -6.80
C VAL A 126 15.50 19.93 -7.37
N ASN A 127 15.83 18.66 -7.61
CA ASN A 127 14.86 17.67 -8.08
C ASN A 127 13.94 17.13 -6.96
N MET A 128 14.28 17.44 -5.71
CA MET A 128 13.56 17.00 -4.51
C MET A 128 13.56 15.47 -4.32
N GLU A 129 14.63 14.78 -4.76
CA GLU A 129 14.71 13.31 -4.79
C GLU A 129 14.62 12.68 -3.39
N GLN A 130 15.07 13.37 -2.34
CA GLN A 130 14.95 12.88 -0.95
C GLN A 130 13.51 12.88 -0.40
N MET A 131 12.54 13.48 -1.11
CA MET A 131 11.15 13.61 -0.64
C MET A 131 10.18 12.66 -1.30
N SER A 132 10.58 12.00 -2.40
CA SER A 132 9.76 10.96 -3.02
C SER A 132 9.62 9.77 -2.08
N SER A 133 8.40 9.26 -1.98
CA SER A 133 8.09 8.04 -1.23
C SER A 133 8.72 6.78 -1.86
N VAL A 134 9.07 6.85 -3.14
CA VAL A 134 9.87 5.85 -3.85
C VAL A 134 11.36 6.17 -3.66
N ARG A 135 12.04 5.38 -2.83
CA ARG A 135 13.50 5.33 -2.85
C ARG A 135 13.89 4.33 -3.94
N LEU A 136 14.32 4.82 -5.10
CA LEU A 136 14.96 3.94 -6.09
C LEU A 136 16.12 3.22 -5.37
N PRO A 137 16.21 1.88 -5.43
CA PRO A 137 17.37 1.20 -4.89
C PRO A 137 18.59 1.73 -5.63
N ARG A 138 19.47 2.43 -4.91
CA ARG A 138 20.78 2.81 -5.42
C ARG A 138 21.44 1.50 -5.83
N ALA A 139 21.60 1.29 -7.14
CA ALA A 139 22.22 0.09 -7.68
C ALA A 139 23.53 -0.13 -6.90
N PRO A 140 23.73 -1.31 -6.28
CA PRO A 140 24.99 -1.57 -5.60
C PRO A 140 26.09 -1.48 -6.64
N ALA A 141 27.11 -0.67 -6.34
CA ALA A 141 28.32 -0.60 -7.16
C ALA A 141 28.85 -2.02 -7.30
N THR A 142 28.86 -2.53 -8.54
CA THR A 142 29.34 -3.87 -8.89
C THR A 142 30.78 -3.99 -8.42
N ILE A 143 31.01 -4.74 -7.35
CA ILE A 143 32.36 -5.16 -6.97
C ILE A 143 32.77 -6.21 -8.01
N PRO A 144 33.85 -6.03 -8.79
CA PRO A 144 34.28 -7.05 -9.73
C PRO A 144 34.77 -8.26 -8.94
N LEU A 145 34.14 -9.41 -9.15
CA LEU A 145 34.54 -10.68 -8.57
C LEU A 145 35.79 -11.15 -9.32
N SER A 146 36.98 -10.90 -8.76
CA SER A 146 38.23 -11.43 -9.29
C SER A 146 38.27 -12.94 -9.14
N THR A 147 38.29 -13.59 -10.30
CA THR A 147 38.64 -14.97 -10.59
C THR A 147 39.81 -15.48 -9.74
N ILE A 148 39.57 -16.49 -8.90
CA ILE A 148 40.60 -17.44 -8.49
C ILE A 148 40.12 -18.83 -8.87
N SER A 149 40.69 -19.32 -9.97
CA SER A 149 40.59 -20.68 -10.48
C SER A 149 41.69 -21.51 -9.83
N GLN A 150 41.37 -22.60 -9.11
CA GLN A 150 42.26 -23.76 -8.94
C GLN A 150 41.49 -25.07 -8.64
N PRO A 151 42.07 -26.25 -8.98
CA PRO A 151 41.31 -27.45 -9.31
C PRO A 151 41.37 -28.60 -8.28
N ILE A 152 40.29 -29.40 -8.30
CA ILE A 152 40.14 -30.87 -8.15
C ILE A 152 41.04 -31.62 -7.14
N ARG A 153 40.39 -32.39 -6.23
CA ARG A 153 40.76 -33.79 -5.91
C ARG A 153 39.64 -34.55 -5.18
N SER A 154 39.18 -35.64 -5.80
CA SER A 154 38.37 -36.71 -5.19
C SER A 154 39.27 -37.77 -4.53
N PRO A 155 38.75 -38.55 -3.56
CA PRO A 155 38.67 -40.00 -3.75
C PRO A 155 37.35 -40.61 -3.22
N VAL A 156 36.64 -41.45 -3.97
CA VAL A 156 36.69 -42.94 -4.04
C VAL A 156 36.20 -43.68 -2.77
N ALA A 157 34.96 -44.20 -2.91
CA ALA A 157 34.38 -45.49 -2.50
C ALA A 157 34.46 -46.02 -1.05
N ALA A 158 33.29 -46.30 -0.47
CA ALA A 158 33.00 -47.61 0.15
C ALA A 158 31.48 -47.88 0.15
N ARG A 159 31.13 -49.12 -0.18
CA ARG A 159 29.81 -49.62 -0.59
C ARG A 159 29.41 -50.72 0.39
N THR A 160 28.24 -50.67 1.04
CA THR A 160 27.58 -51.88 1.59
C THR A 160 26.05 -51.70 1.72
N LYS A 161 25.32 -52.32 0.76
CA LYS A 161 24.12 -53.19 0.88
C LYS A 161 23.35 -53.17 2.23
N ARG A 162 22.00 -53.11 2.31
CA ARG A 162 21.00 -54.03 1.69
C ARG A 162 19.54 -53.67 2.10
N LYS A 163 18.60 -54.06 1.21
CA LYS A 163 17.21 -54.56 1.42
C LYS A 163 16.01 -53.59 1.65
N THR A 164 15.10 -53.62 0.68
CA THR A 164 13.64 -53.33 0.68
C THR A 164 12.89 -54.66 0.37
N PRO A 165 11.53 -54.78 0.31
CA PRO A 165 10.34 -53.96 0.74
C PRO A 165 9.27 -54.90 1.43
N PRO A 166 7.90 -54.78 1.37
CA PRO A 166 6.94 -53.77 0.84
C PRO A 166 5.64 -53.49 1.67
N ALA A 167 4.78 -52.59 1.14
CA ALA A 167 3.28 -52.49 1.18
C ALA A 167 2.85 -51.00 1.36
N GLU A 168 2.29 -50.31 0.37
CA GLU A 168 0.90 -50.32 -0.15
C GLU A 168 -0.19 -50.01 0.89
N ALA A 169 -0.83 -48.84 0.74
CA ALA A 169 -2.19 -48.50 1.17
C ALA A 169 -2.59 -47.23 0.40
N GLU A 170 -3.29 -47.36 -0.72
CA GLU A 170 -4.75 -47.49 -0.88
C GLU A 170 -5.47 -46.14 -0.84
N VAL A 171 -6.09 -45.87 -1.98
CA VAL A 171 -6.90 -44.71 -2.34
C VAL A 171 -8.31 -44.94 -1.82
N ILE A 172 -8.93 -43.93 -1.21
CA ILE A 172 -10.39 -43.90 -1.06
C ILE A 172 -10.93 -42.58 -1.58
N ASP A 173 -11.49 -42.69 -2.79
CA ASP A 173 -12.52 -41.84 -3.38
C ASP A 173 -13.87 -42.25 -2.76
N LEU A 174 -14.67 -41.28 -2.32
CA LEU A 174 -16.10 -41.48 -2.08
C LEU A 174 -16.87 -40.25 -2.54
N THR A 175 -17.52 -40.48 -3.66
CA THR A 175 -18.57 -39.76 -4.37
C THR A 175 -19.76 -39.26 -3.54
N SER A 176 -20.37 -38.23 -4.11
CA SER A 176 -21.70 -37.65 -3.87
C SER A 176 -22.84 -38.64 -3.63
N ASP A 177 -23.81 -38.18 -2.83
CA ASP A 177 -25.25 -38.28 -3.12
C ASP A 177 -25.88 -36.91 -2.83
#